data_AF-A0A4V6CWB7-F1
#
_entry.id   AF-A0A4V6CWB7-F1
#
_cell.length_a   1.000
_cell.length_b   1.000
_cell.length_c   1.000
_cell.angle_alpha   90.00
_cell.angle_beta   90.00
_cell.angle_gamma   90.00
#
_symmetry.space_group_name_H-M   'P 1'
#
loop_
_entity.id
_entity.type
_entity.pdbx_description
1 polymer ?
#
loop_
_entity_poly.entity_id
_entity_poly.type
_entity_poly.pdbx_seq_one_letter_code
_entity_poly.pdbx_strand_id
1 'polypeptide(L)'
;MAQDGPDDDGSRREPRQRFRTHAEVVTPEMARERAAGGSPNPDGRLLDEVLAETGGRYQYLMDDLPDRVTADLRRFVEDTGDPVAREALDRGRVVVPFEHLRGLDPGSTRIVLGFGFGLRSD
;
A
#
# COMPACT_ATOMS: atom_id res chain seq x y z
N MET A 1 36.02 -34.99 -27.63
CA MET A 1 35.32 -33.83 -28.20
C MET A 1 34.04 -33.70 -27.38
N ALA A 2 34.00 -33.02 -26.24
CA ALA A 2 34.12 -31.58 -25.99
C ALA A 2 33.02 -30.77 -26.67
N GLN A 3 31.92 -30.54 -25.94
CA GLN A 3 31.07 -29.32 -25.81
C GLN A 3 30.29 -29.58 -24.48
N ASP A 4 30.50 -28.94 -23.33
CA ASP A 4 30.66 -27.52 -22.93
C ASP A 4 29.51 -26.62 -23.41
N GLY A 5 28.75 -26.11 -22.44
CA GLY A 5 27.53 -25.32 -22.61
C GLY A 5 26.65 -25.34 -21.35
N PRO A 6 26.88 -24.42 -20.39
CA PRO A 6 26.23 -24.37 -19.09
C PRO A 6 24.92 -23.56 -19.12
N ASP A 7 24.38 -23.26 -17.94
CA ASP A 7 23.39 -22.20 -17.70
C ASP A 7 21.90 -22.59 -17.84
N ASP A 8 21.45 -23.59 -17.07
CA ASP A 8 20.13 -23.39 -16.44
C ASP A 8 20.35 -22.42 -15.28
N ASP A 9 20.42 -21.12 -15.65
CA ASP A 9 20.16 -20.01 -14.75
C ASP A 9 18.75 -20.26 -14.24
N GLY A 10 18.69 -21.02 -13.14
CA GLY A 10 17.60 -21.00 -12.19
C GLY A 10 17.52 -19.58 -11.67
N SER A 11 16.98 -18.70 -12.52
CA SER A 11 16.48 -17.38 -12.23
C SER A 11 15.56 -17.57 -11.05
N ARG A 12 16.17 -17.53 -9.87
CA ARG A 12 15.56 -17.18 -8.61
C ARG A 12 14.89 -15.87 -8.96
N ARG A 13 13.62 -15.95 -9.36
CA ARG A 13 12.76 -14.77 -9.42
C ARG A 13 12.67 -14.36 -7.97
N GLU A 14 13.67 -13.58 -7.54
CA GLU A 14 13.63 -12.92 -6.25
C GLU A 14 12.26 -12.26 -6.21
N PRO A 15 11.45 -12.55 -5.20
CA PRO A 15 10.14 -11.96 -5.11
C PRO A 15 10.37 -10.46 -5.03
N ARG A 16 10.19 -9.77 -6.15
CA ARG A 16 10.38 -8.32 -6.25
C ARG A 16 9.37 -7.73 -5.31
N GLN A 17 9.83 -7.33 -4.13
CA GLN A 17 9.02 -6.56 -3.21
C GLN A 17 8.54 -5.35 -4.00
N ARG A 18 7.25 -5.05 -3.91
CA ARG A 18 6.64 -3.91 -4.58
C ARG A 18 6.01 -3.00 -3.55
N PHE A 19 6.18 -1.71 -3.78
CA PHE A 19 5.41 -0.72 -3.05
C PHE A 19 3.96 -0.80 -3.49
N ARG A 20 3.04 -0.85 -2.52
CA ARG A 20 1.60 -0.90 -2.79
C ARG A 20 0.85 -0.04 -1.80
N THR A 21 -0.23 0.53 -2.30
CA THR A 21 -1.27 1.15 -1.50
C THR A 21 -2.43 0.18 -1.34
N HIS A 22 -3.12 0.24 -0.21
CA HIS A 22 -4.30 -0.58 0.05
C HIS A 22 -5.43 0.26 0.63
N ALA A 23 -6.65 -0.13 0.27
CA ALA A 23 -7.88 0.38 0.83
C ALA A 23 -8.83 -0.79 1.08
N GLU A 24 -9.22 -1.00 2.33
CA GLU A 24 -9.95 -2.20 2.74
C GLU A 24 -11.10 -1.83 3.68
N VAL A 25 -12.21 -2.56 3.56
CA VAL A 25 -13.32 -2.44 4.51
C VAL A 25 -12.92 -3.10 5.83
N VAL A 26 -13.08 -2.36 6.92
CA VAL A 26 -12.76 -2.88 8.26
C VAL A 26 -13.87 -3.80 8.72
N THR A 27 -13.57 -5.09 8.80
CA THR A 27 -14.46 -6.07 9.42
C THR A 27 -14.31 -6.03 10.95
N PRO A 28 -15.29 -6.55 11.71
CA PRO A 28 -15.19 -6.63 13.17
C PRO A 28 -13.98 -7.44 13.66
N GLU A 29 -13.54 -8.43 12.89
CA GLU A 29 -12.34 -9.22 13.19
C GLU A 29 -11.07 -8.38 13.03
N MET A 30 -10.93 -7.70 11.88
CA MET A 30 -9.81 -6.79 11.63
C MET A 30 -9.73 -5.69 12.68
N ALA A 31 -10.87 -5.14 13.11
CA ALA A 31 -10.90 -4.12 14.16
C ALA A 31 -10.33 -4.64 15.49
N ARG A 32 -10.66 -5.88 15.87
CA ARG A 32 -10.10 -6.52 17.07
C ARG A 32 -8.60 -6.76 16.94
N GLU A 33 -8.13 -7.25 15.80
CA GLU A 33 -6.71 -7.48 15.55
C GLU A 33 -5.92 -6.17 15.60
N ARG A 34 -6.45 -5.10 14.98
CA ARG A 34 -5.85 -3.76 15.01
C ARG A 34 -5.82 -3.18 16.42
N ALA A 35 -6.89 -3.35 17.19
CA ALA A 35 -6.93 -2.91 18.59
C ALA A 35 -5.88 -3.65 19.43
N ALA A 36 -5.76 -4.97 19.27
CA ALA A 36 -4.75 -5.78 19.94
C ALA A 36 -3.32 -5.37 19.53
N GLY A 37 -3.13 -4.98 18.27
CA GLY A 37 -1.86 -4.46 17.74
C GLY A 37 -1.54 -3.01 18.13
N GLY A 38 -2.38 -2.35 18.92
CA GLY A 38 -2.17 -0.96 19.36
C GLY A 38 -2.40 0.08 18.26
N SER A 39 -3.18 -0.23 17.23
CA SER A 39 -3.53 0.73 16.19
C SER A 39 -4.30 1.91 16.79
N PRO A 40 -3.92 3.16 16.51
CA PRO A 40 -4.58 4.34 17.10
C PRO A 40 -6.02 4.54 16.59
N ASN A 41 -6.37 3.92 15.46
CA ASN A 41 -7.74 3.90 14.95
C ASN A 41 -8.11 2.48 14.48
N PRO A 42 -8.48 1.59 15.42
CA PRO A 42 -8.69 0.17 15.11
C PRO A 42 -9.93 -0.06 14.25
N ASP A 43 -10.97 0.77 14.41
CA ASP A 43 -12.21 0.68 13.65
C ASP A 43 -12.11 1.27 12.24
N GLY A 44 -11.03 1.99 11.92
CA GLY A 44 -10.88 2.72 10.66
C GLY A 44 -11.70 4.02 10.60
N ARG A 45 -11.82 4.58 9.40
CA ARG A 45 -12.56 5.83 9.14
C ARG A 45 -13.84 5.52 8.39
N LEU A 46 -14.91 6.29 8.59
CA LEU A 46 -16.11 6.13 7.76
C LEU A 46 -15.80 6.53 6.32
N LEU A 47 -16.35 5.79 5.36
CA LEU A 47 -16.20 6.10 3.94
C LEU A 47 -16.78 7.49 3.63
N ASP A 48 -17.86 7.90 4.30
CA ASP A 48 -18.41 9.26 4.20
C ASP A 48 -17.40 10.34 4.63
N GLU A 49 -16.71 10.14 5.76
CA GLU A 49 -15.69 11.09 6.24
C GLU A 49 -14.53 11.22 5.23
N VAL A 50 -14.09 10.09 4.69
CA VAL A 50 -13.03 10.06 3.68
C VAL A 50 -13.48 10.76 2.39
N LEU A 51 -14.70 10.49 1.93
CA LEU A 51 -15.25 11.16 0.75
C LEU A 51 -15.45 12.66 0.97
N ALA A 52 -15.87 13.07 2.17
CA ALA A 52 -15.98 14.48 2.52
C ALA A 52 -14.61 15.17 2.46
N GLU A 53 -13.55 14.53 2.94
CA GLU A 53 -12.18 15.04 2.89
C GLU A 53 -11.63 15.14 1.46
N THR A 54 -11.93 14.16 0.60
CA THR A 54 -11.41 14.12 -0.79
C THR A 54 -12.27 14.93 -1.78
N GLY A 55 -13.38 15.50 -1.33
CA GLY A 55 -14.35 16.19 -2.19
C GLY A 55 -15.12 15.24 -3.11
N GLY A 56 -15.45 14.04 -2.62
CA GLY A 56 -16.19 13.00 -3.34
C GLY A 56 -15.34 12.14 -4.28
N ARG A 57 -14.01 12.24 -4.19
CA ARG A 57 -13.09 11.46 -5.02
C ARG A 57 -12.75 10.14 -4.34
N TYR A 58 -12.81 9.04 -5.09
CA TYR A 58 -12.40 7.71 -4.61
C TYR A 58 -10.88 7.49 -4.66
N GLN A 59 -10.15 8.54 -4.28
CA GLN A 59 -8.70 8.57 -4.21
C GLN A 59 -8.29 9.43 -3.03
N TYR A 60 -7.49 8.87 -2.15
CA TYR A 60 -6.97 9.55 -0.98
C TYR A 60 -5.53 9.96 -1.22
N LEU A 61 -5.19 11.20 -0.86
CA LEU A 61 -3.83 11.70 -0.92
C LEU A 61 -3.26 11.68 0.49
N MET A 62 -2.28 10.82 0.71
CA MET A 62 -1.45 10.87 1.90
C MET A 62 -0.32 11.85 1.62
N ASP A 63 -0.61 13.12 1.85
CA ASP A 63 0.36 14.20 1.85
C ASP A 63 1.17 14.20 3.17
N ASP A 64 2.33 14.85 3.17
CA ASP A 64 3.22 14.97 4.35
C ASP A 64 3.69 13.61 4.90
N LEU A 65 4.31 12.80 4.04
CA LEU A 65 4.89 11.52 4.45
C LEU A 65 5.96 11.78 5.54
N PRO A 66 5.85 11.14 6.72
CA PRO A 66 6.81 11.37 7.80
C PRO A 66 8.22 10.97 7.36
N ASP A 67 9.26 11.66 7.86
CA ASP A 67 10.66 11.46 7.45
C ASP A 67 11.10 10.00 7.46
N ARG A 68 10.63 9.23 8.45
CA ARG A 68 10.90 7.81 8.56
C ARG A 68 10.37 7.02 7.36
N VAL A 69 9.13 7.29 6.95
CA VAL A 69 8.51 6.67 5.77
C VAL A 69 9.25 7.08 4.51
N THR A 70 9.61 8.35 4.37
CA THR A 70 10.41 8.85 3.24
C THR A 70 11.77 8.17 3.17
N ALA A 71 12.44 7.97 4.30
CA ALA A 71 13.71 7.23 4.36
C ALA A 71 13.55 5.75 3.98
N ASP A 72 12.50 5.07 4.46
CA ASP A 72 12.20 3.68 4.10
C ASP A 72 11.84 3.55 2.61
N LEU A 73 11.02 4.44 2.06
CA LEU A 73 10.71 4.53 0.63
C LEU A 73 11.99 4.74 -0.20
N ARG A 74 12.88 5.64 0.25
CA ARG A 74 14.14 5.93 -0.45
C ARG A 74 15.04 4.69 -0.51
N ARG A 75 15.26 4.04 0.64
CA ARG A 75 16.01 2.78 0.71
C ARG A 75 15.39 1.73 -0.22
N PHE A 76 14.07 1.58 -0.15
CA PHE A 76 13.34 0.65 -1.00
C PHE A 76 13.53 0.92 -2.51
N VAL A 77 13.51 2.19 -2.93
CA VAL A 77 13.77 2.56 -4.34
C VAL A 77 15.21 2.29 -4.73
N GLU A 78 16.17 2.52 -3.85
CA GLU A 78 17.59 2.21 -4.09
C GLU A 78 17.81 0.69 -4.26
N ASP A 79 17.15 -0.13 -3.45
CA ASP A 79 17.24 -1.59 -3.50
C ASP A 79 16.47 -2.22 -4.68
N THR A 80 15.28 -1.70 -5.01
CA THR A 80 14.36 -2.37 -5.95
C THR A 80 14.18 -1.66 -7.28
N GLY A 81 14.51 -0.37 -7.36
CA GLY A 81 14.21 0.48 -8.51
C GLY A 81 12.71 0.65 -8.76
N ASP A 82 11.84 0.42 -7.77
CA ASP A 82 10.39 0.45 -7.96
C ASP A 82 9.91 1.84 -8.42
N PRO A 83 9.29 1.94 -9.62
CA PRO A 83 8.93 3.23 -10.19
C PRO A 83 7.76 3.91 -9.43
N VAL A 84 6.90 3.14 -8.77
CA VAL A 84 5.76 3.67 -8.01
C VAL A 84 6.25 4.29 -6.70
N ALA A 85 7.15 3.59 -6.00
CA ALA A 85 7.81 4.12 -4.82
C ALA A 85 8.63 5.38 -5.15
N ARG A 86 9.30 5.40 -6.31
CA ARG A 86 10.05 6.56 -6.78
C ARG A 86 9.14 7.75 -7.08
N GLU A 87 8.00 7.52 -7.72
CA GLU A 87 7.01 8.59 -7.97
C GLU A 87 6.44 9.13 -6.65
N ALA A 88 6.16 8.27 -5.67
CA ALA A 88 5.69 8.69 -4.36
C ALA A 88 6.71 9.58 -3.62
N LEU A 89 8.01 9.23 -3.70
CA LEU A 89 9.09 10.05 -3.17
C LEU A 89 9.22 11.41 -3.87
N ASP A 90 9.21 11.41 -5.21
CA ASP A 90 9.37 12.63 -6.02
C ASP A 90 8.25 13.63 -5.74
N ARG A 91 7.01 13.14 -5.61
CA ARG A 91 5.85 13.98 -5.30
C ARG A 91 5.68 14.28 -3.82
N GLY A 92 6.41 13.62 -2.94
CA GLY A 92 6.24 13.74 -1.48
C GLY A 92 4.85 13.30 -0.99
N ARG A 93 4.12 12.49 -1.76
CA ARG A 93 2.76 12.05 -1.43
C ARG A 93 2.49 10.66 -1.97
N VAL A 94 1.66 9.92 -1.25
CA VAL A 94 1.17 8.59 -1.68
C VAL A 94 -0.29 8.69 -2.08
N VAL A 95 -0.59 8.18 -3.28
CA VAL A 95 -1.95 8.14 -3.80
C VAL A 95 -2.56 6.78 -3.50
N VAL A 96 -3.61 6.73 -2.67
CA VAL A 96 -4.34 5.51 -2.32
C VAL A 96 -5.67 5.49 -3.08
N PRO A 97 -5.77 4.79 -4.22
CA PRO A 97 -7.04 4.60 -4.90
C PRO A 97 -7.93 3.64 -4.11
N PHE A 98 -9.22 3.95 -4.02
CA PHE A 98 -10.22 3.11 -3.37
C PHE A 98 -11.51 3.01 -4.19
N GLU A 99 -11.39 3.10 -5.52
CA GLU A 99 -12.51 3.04 -6.46
C GLU A 99 -13.30 1.73 -6.38
N HIS A 100 -12.68 0.62 -5.98
CA HIS A 100 -13.37 -0.67 -5.79
C HIS A 100 -14.39 -0.63 -4.64
N LEU A 101 -14.33 0.38 -3.76
CA LEU A 101 -15.31 0.61 -2.69
C LEU A 101 -16.52 1.42 -3.17
N ARG A 102 -16.56 1.81 -4.45
CA ARG A 102 -17.69 2.52 -5.04
C ARG A 102 -18.94 1.64 -5.03
N GLY A 103 -20.05 2.20 -4.55
CA GLY A 103 -21.32 1.49 -4.42
C GLY A 103 -21.56 0.87 -3.04
N LEU A 104 -20.58 0.91 -2.13
CA LEU A 104 -20.82 0.64 -0.71
C LEU A 104 -21.55 1.81 -0.03
N ASP A 105 -22.30 1.51 1.03
CA ASP A 105 -22.99 2.54 1.83
C ASP A 105 -21.97 3.40 2.59
N PRO A 106 -21.79 4.69 2.24
CA PRO A 106 -20.75 5.51 2.83
C PRO A 106 -21.00 5.82 4.31
N GLY A 107 -22.27 5.85 4.75
CA GLY A 107 -22.66 6.18 6.12
C GLY A 107 -22.38 5.07 7.14
N SER A 108 -22.26 3.81 6.69
CA SER A 108 -22.04 2.65 7.57
C SER A 108 -20.71 1.95 7.30
N THR A 109 -20.13 2.12 6.11
CA THR A 109 -18.89 1.43 5.74
C THR A 109 -17.68 2.11 6.37
N ARG A 110 -16.91 1.36 7.17
CA ARG A 110 -15.60 1.80 7.66
C ARG A 110 -14.47 1.22 6.83
N ILE A 111 -13.47 2.05 6.56
CA ILE A 111 -12.34 1.70 5.71
C ILE A 111 -11.03 2.06 6.40
N VAL A 112 -10.00 1.31 6.05
CA VAL A 112 -8.60 1.68 6.28
C VAL A 112 -7.98 2.03 4.94
N LEU A 113 -7.14 3.06 4.97
CA LEU A 113 -6.26 3.44 3.87
C LEU A 113 -4.83 3.33 4.36
N GLY A 114 -3.95 2.81 3.52
CA GLY A 114 -2.54 2.65 3.89
C GLY A 114 -1.65 2.33 2.70
N PHE A 115 -0.37 2.16 3.00
CA PHE A 115 0.62 1.68 2.05
C PHE A 115 1.59 0.73 2.76
N GLY A 116 2.32 -0.05 1.98
CA GLY A 116 3.31 -0.97 2.49
C GLY A 116 4.21 -1.53 1.40
N PHE A 117 5.26 -2.21 1.84
CA PHE A 117 6.20 -2.94 1.00
C PHE A 117 5.81 -4.41 1.07
N GLY A 118 5.23 -4.95 0.00
CA GLY A 118 4.71 -6.32 -0.02
C GLY A 118 5.54 -7.24 -0.91
N LEU A 119 5.70 -8.49 -0.48
CA LEU A 119 6.12 -9.59 -1.34
C LEU A 119 4.94 -10.01 -2.23
N ARG A 120 5.21 -10.38 -3.48
CA ARG A 120 4.19 -10.96 -4.36
C ARG A 120 3.89 -12.38 -3.87
N SER A 121 2.84 -12.55 -3.05
CA SER A 121 2.18 -13.86 -2.95
C SER A 121 1.28 -13.98 -4.17
N ASP A 122 1.71 -14.81 -5.11
CA ASP A 122 0.91 -15.32 -6.22
C ASP A 122 -0.12 -16.33 -5.68
#